data_AF-A0A2V9G8Y1-F1
#
_entry.id   AF-A0A2V9G8Y1-F1
#
_cell.length_a   1.000
_cell.length_b   1.000
_cell.length_c   1.000
_cell.angle_alpha   90.00
_cell.angle_beta   90.00
_cell.angle_gamma   90.00
#
_symmetry.space_group_name_H-M   'P 1'
#
loop_
_entity.id
_entity.type
_entity.pdbx_description
1 polymer ?
#
loop_
_entity_poly.entity_id
_entity_poly.type
_entity_poly.pdbx_seq_one_letter_code
_entity_poly.pdbx_strand_id
1 'polypeptide(L)'
;MSVRPHLPGYRWLRVFRNAAVRTGVYVGICLTLVFTAWLVIANHAPFLERFALERNIAAAAILGFLGAVPIFRFLRLPGHLLASSLLGWLIFSLSYRALCLIFRGLSNRLSTFHVFMLGAVVYMILTTLCWIVATIWRARDMRVDQE
;
A
#
# COMPACT_ATOMS: atom_id res chain seq x y z
N MET A 1 -14.08 -33.57 -26.73
CA MET A 1 -13.38 -32.26 -26.70
C MET A 1 -14.34 -31.24 -26.09
N SER A 2 -14.24 -31.00 -24.77
CA SER A 2 -15.22 -30.17 -24.05
C SER A 2 -14.84 -28.69 -24.12
N VAL A 3 -15.51 -27.93 -24.98
CA VAL A 3 -15.37 -26.47 -25.04
C VAL A 3 -16.06 -25.87 -23.82
N ARG A 4 -15.30 -25.46 -22.80
CA ARG A 4 -15.85 -24.72 -21.65
C ARG A 4 -16.17 -23.30 -22.09
N PRO A 5 -17.42 -22.82 -21.98
CA PRO A 5 -17.76 -21.45 -22.34
C PRO A 5 -17.12 -20.48 -21.34
N HIS A 6 -16.20 -19.64 -21.83
CA HIS A 6 -15.60 -18.57 -21.06
C HIS A 6 -16.59 -17.41 -20.93
N LEU A 7 -17.44 -17.46 -19.90
CA LEU A 7 -18.32 -16.35 -19.55
C LEU A 7 -17.48 -15.10 -19.18
N PRO A 8 -17.72 -13.94 -19.84
CA PRO A 8 -16.99 -12.69 -19.59
C PRO A 8 -17.38 -12.13 -18.21
N GLY A 9 -16.65 -12.57 -17.19
CA GLY A 9 -16.89 -12.22 -15.79
C GLY A 9 -16.10 -13.10 -14.82
N TYR A 10 -15.78 -14.33 -15.23
CA TYR A 10 -15.01 -15.30 -14.44
C TYR A 10 -13.54 -14.88 -14.20
N ARG A 11 -13.04 -13.89 -14.95
CA ARG A 11 -11.68 -13.34 -14.80
C ARG A 11 -11.57 -12.44 -13.56
N TRP A 12 -12.61 -11.63 -13.30
CA TRP A 12 -12.66 -10.71 -12.15
C TRP A 12 -12.63 -11.46 -10.81
N LEU A 13 -13.40 -12.54 -10.69
CA LEU A 13 -13.39 -13.41 -9.50
C LEU A 13 -12.02 -14.08 -9.28
N ARG A 14 -11.29 -14.38 -10.35
CA ARG A 14 -9.91 -14.91 -10.26
C ARG A 14 -8.89 -13.86 -9.83
N VAL A 15 -9.07 -12.60 -10.25
CA VAL A 15 -8.20 -11.48 -9.85
C VAL A 15 -8.33 -11.20 -8.34
N PHE A 16 -9.55 -11.25 -7.78
CA PHE A 16 -9.76 -11.17 -6.33
C PHE A 16 -9.25 -12.39 -5.54
N ARG A 17 -9.10 -13.54 -6.21
CA ARG A 17 -8.47 -14.72 -5.62
C ARG A 17 -6.96 -14.57 -5.46
N ASN A 18 -6.33 -13.64 -6.21
CA ASN A 18 -4.90 -13.39 -6.08
C ASN A 18 -4.61 -12.68 -4.74
N ALA A 19 -3.79 -13.31 -3.90
CA ALA A 19 -3.45 -12.80 -2.58
C ALA A 19 -2.80 -11.41 -2.64
N ALA A 20 -2.02 -11.11 -3.68
CA ALA A 20 -1.39 -9.79 -3.85
C ALA A 20 -2.43 -8.69 -4.07
N VAL A 21 -3.38 -8.93 -4.99
CA VAL A 21 -4.46 -7.99 -5.30
C VAL A 21 -5.32 -7.74 -4.07
N ARG A 22 -5.76 -8.82 -3.40
CA ARG A 22 -6.59 -8.72 -2.20
C ARG A 22 -5.89 -7.93 -1.09
N THR A 23 -4.61 -8.19 -0.85
CA THR A 23 -3.81 -7.45 0.14
C THR A 23 -3.70 -5.99 -0.23
N GLY A 24 -3.37 -5.68 -1.50
CA GLY A 24 -3.27 -4.31 -1.97
C GLY A 24 -4.57 -3.53 -1.82
N VAL A 25 -5.71 -4.14 -2.18
CA VAL A 25 -7.03 -3.52 -2.01
C VAL A 25 -7.34 -3.24 -0.55
N TYR A 26 -7.16 -4.22 0.35
CA TYR A 26 -7.42 -4.01 1.78
C TYR A 26 -6.53 -2.92 2.37
N VAL A 27 -5.22 -2.95 2.06
CA VAL A 27 -4.26 -1.95 2.54
C VAL A 27 -4.63 -0.56 2.02
N GLY A 28 -4.96 -0.44 0.73
CA GLY A 28 -5.40 0.82 0.14
C GLY A 28 -6.65 1.39 0.80
N ILE A 29 -7.67 0.55 1.04
CA ILE A 29 -8.91 0.97 1.73
C ILE A 29 -8.61 1.39 3.17
N CYS A 30 -7.84 0.60 3.93
CA CYS A 30 -7.50 0.93 5.32
C CYS A 30 -6.70 2.24 5.42
N LEU A 31 -5.70 2.44 4.55
CA LEU A 31 -4.93 3.69 4.49
C LEU A 31 -5.85 4.88 4.21
N THR A 32 -6.75 4.77 3.23
CA THR A 32 -7.72 5.83 2.92
C THR A 32 -8.60 6.14 4.13
N LEU A 33 -9.20 5.13 4.75
CA LEU A 33 -10.09 5.34 5.90
C LEU A 33 -9.38 6.02 7.07
N VAL A 34 -8.18 5.54 7.43
CA VAL A 34 -7.39 6.14 8.51
C VAL A 34 -7.00 7.57 8.18
N PHE A 35 -6.55 7.84 6.95
CA PHE A 35 -6.17 9.19 6.54
C PHE A 35 -7.36 10.14 6.51
N THR A 36 -8.51 9.71 5.99
CA THR A 36 -9.75 10.49 6.02
C THR A 36 -10.20 10.78 7.45
N ALA A 37 -10.20 9.77 8.33
CA ALA A 37 -10.53 9.96 9.74
C ALA A 37 -9.59 10.97 10.40
N TRP A 38 -8.28 10.87 10.13
CA TRP A 38 -7.31 11.83 10.63
C TRP A 38 -7.58 13.25 10.10
N LEU A 39 -7.92 13.43 8.82
CA LEU A 39 -8.28 14.74 8.28
C LEU A 39 -9.52 15.31 8.97
N VAL A 40 -10.56 14.51 9.18
CA VAL A 40 -11.78 14.96 9.85
C VAL A 40 -11.44 15.40 11.28
N ILE A 41 -10.72 14.59 12.04
CA ILE A 41 -10.30 14.93 13.41
C ILE A 41 -9.42 16.19 13.40
N ALA A 42 -8.51 16.31 12.43
CA ALA A 42 -7.60 17.44 12.35
C ALA A 42 -8.31 18.78 12.06
N ASN A 43 -9.43 18.75 11.33
CA ASN A 43 -10.17 19.96 10.97
C ASN A 43 -11.34 20.27 11.92
N HIS A 44 -11.90 19.28 12.63
CA HIS A 44 -13.09 19.47 13.48
C HIS A 44 -12.81 19.48 14.99
N ALA A 45 -11.60 19.14 15.44
CA ALA A 45 -11.26 19.06 16.86
C ALA A 45 -10.20 20.11 17.26
N PRO A 46 -10.58 21.39 17.46
CA PRO A 46 -9.65 22.45 17.86
C PRO A 46 -9.05 22.20 19.27
N PHE A 47 -9.73 21.43 20.12
CA PHE A 47 -9.20 21.04 21.44
C PHE A 47 -7.93 20.16 21.36
N LEU A 48 -7.68 19.51 20.21
CA LEU A 48 -6.47 18.70 19.98
C LEU A 48 -5.32 19.52 19.40
N GLU A 49 -5.44 20.84 19.23
CA GLU A 49 -4.35 21.68 18.72
C GLU A 49 -3.12 21.63 19.64
N ARG A 50 -3.32 21.57 20.96
CA ARG A 50 -2.22 21.41 21.93
C ARG A 50 -1.47 20.07 21.76
N PHE A 51 -2.14 19.07 21.19
CA PHE A 51 -1.59 17.73 20.91
C PHE A 51 -1.41 17.51 19.40
N ALA A 52 -1.31 18.57 18.60
CA ALA A 52 -1.22 18.44 17.14
C ALA A 52 -0.04 17.57 16.71
N LEU A 53 1.10 17.67 17.41
CA LEU A 53 2.28 16.85 17.16
C LEU A 53 2.02 15.37 17.47
N GLU A 54 1.48 15.06 18.66
CA GLU A 54 1.18 13.69 19.06
C GLU A 54 0.17 13.02 18.13
N ARG A 55 -0.92 13.73 17.80
CA ARG A 55 -1.93 13.24 16.85
C ARG A 55 -1.32 12.93 15.48
N ASN A 56 -0.45 13.79 14.99
CA ASN A 56 0.16 13.63 13.68
C ASN A 56 1.17 12.47 13.68
N ILE A 57 1.95 12.31 14.76
CA ILE A 57 2.85 11.16 14.92
C ILE A 57 2.05 9.87 15.02
N ALA A 58 0.97 9.85 15.80
CA ALA A 58 0.11 8.67 15.93
C ALA A 58 -0.50 8.28 14.58
N ALA A 59 -1.03 9.25 13.83
CA ALA A 59 -1.57 8.99 12.49
C ALA A 59 -0.49 8.51 11.51
N ALA A 60 0.69 9.14 11.52
CA ALA A 60 1.82 8.71 10.70
C ALA A 60 2.27 7.29 11.05
N ALA A 61 2.32 6.93 12.33
CA ALA A 61 2.68 5.60 12.80
C ALA A 61 1.65 4.56 12.34
N ILE A 62 0.34 4.84 12.46
CA ILE A 62 -0.71 3.93 12.00
C ILE A 62 -0.66 3.75 10.48
N LEU A 63 -0.51 4.84 9.72
CA LEU A 63 -0.37 4.77 8.26
C LEU A 63 0.89 4.01 7.84
N GLY A 64 2.02 4.25 8.51
CA GLY A 64 3.27 3.52 8.28
C GLY A 64 3.10 2.02 8.57
N PHE A 65 2.47 1.67 9.68
CA PHE A 65 2.20 0.28 10.05
C PHE A 65 1.31 -0.43 9.01
N LEU A 66 0.22 0.22 8.58
CA LEU A 66 -0.66 -0.31 7.55
C LEU A 66 0.05 -0.43 6.19
N GLY A 67 0.86 0.56 5.82
CA GLY A 67 1.67 0.53 4.60
C GLY A 67 2.77 -0.54 4.62
N ALA A 68 3.19 -1.00 5.80
CA ALA A 68 4.17 -2.07 5.95
C ALA A 68 3.58 -3.48 5.83
N VAL A 69 2.25 -3.64 5.91
CA VAL A 69 1.56 -4.94 5.76
C VAL A 69 1.99 -5.75 4.53
N PRO A 70 2.02 -5.19 3.29
CA PRO A 70 2.45 -5.95 2.11
C PRO A 70 3.92 -6.36 2.18
N ILE A 71 4.76 -5.56 2.87
CA ILE A 71 6.17 -5.88 3.09
C ILE A 71 6.27 -7.15 3.92
N PHE A 72 5.69 -7.15 5.13
CA PHE A 72 5.73 -8.31 6.03
C PHE A 72 5.08 -9.55 5.43
N ARG A 73 4.00 -9.38 4.65
CA ARG A 73 3.27 -10.49 4.04
C ARG A 73 4.02 -11.13 2.87
N PHE A 74 4.78 -10.37 2.09
CA PHE A 74 5.40 -10.82 0.84
C PHE A 74 6.94 -10.66 0.81
N LEU A 75 7.61 -10.67 1.96
CA LEU A 75 9.08 -10.56 2.08
C LEU A 75 9.85 -11.50 1.13
N ARG A 76 9.35 -12.71 0.91
CA ARG A 76 9.99 -13.73 0.06
C ARG A 76 9.49 -13.75 -1.39
N LEU A 77 8.48 -12.93 -1.71
CA LEU A 77 7.77 -12.89 -3.00
C LEU A 77 7.77 -11.45 -3.53
N PRO A 78 8.93 -10.93 -4.00
CA PRO A 78 9.08 -9.51 -4.33
C PRO A 78 8.10 -9.03 -5.41
N GLY A 79 7.77 -9.87 -6.39
CA GLY A 79 6.75 -9.51 -7.39
C GLY A 79 5.34 -9.31 -6.80
N HIS A 80 4.97 -10.11 -5.79
CA HIS A 80 3.67 -9.95 -5.11
C HIS A 80 3.68 -8.74 -4.18
N LEU A 81 4.81 -8.47 -3.53
CA LEU A 81 5.03 -7.27 -2.73
C LEU A 81 4.80 -6.03 -3.59
N LEU A 82 5.54 -5.90 -4.70
CA LEU A 82 5.43 -4.73 -5.58
C LEU A 82 4.01 -4.53 -6.10
N ALA A 83 3.39 -5.59 -6.61
CA ALA A 83 2.04 -5.51 -7.15
C ALA A 83 1.01 -5.11 -6.08
N SER A 84 1.08 -5.71 -4.89
CA SER A 84 0.16 -5.40 -3.79
C SER A 84 0.36 -3.98 -3.26
N SER A 85 1.61 -3.56 -3.05
CA SER A 85 1.94 -2.23 -2.53
C SER A 85 1.59 -1.12 -3.51
N LEU A 86 1.91 -1.29 -4.80
CA LEU A 86 1.55 -0.32 -5.84
C LEU A 86 0.02 -0.20 -6.00
N LEU A 87 -0.69 -1.32 -5.95
CA LEU A 87 -2.15 -1.30 -6.04
C LEU A 87 -2.78 -0.57 -4.84
N GLY A 88 -2.33 -0.89 -3.63
CA GLY A 88 -2.80 -0.20 -2.42
C GLY A 88 -2.48 1.29 -2.43
N TRP A 89 -1.26 1.65 -2.84
CA TRP A 89 -0.84 3.04 -2.92
C TRP A 89 -1.55 3.82 -4.02
N LEU A 90 -1.88 3.17 -5.14
CA LEU A 90 -2.68 3.76 -6.20
C LEU A 90 -4.09 4.10 -5.68
N ILE A 91 -4.75 3.16 -5.00
CA ILE A 91 -6.07 3.38 -4.39
C ILE A 91 -6.01 4.55 -3.40
N PHE A 92 -4.98 4.58 -2.55
CA PHE A 92 -4.76 5.67 -1.61
C PHE A 92 -4.56 7.01 -2.32
N SER A 93 -3.73 7.05 -3.37
CA SER A 93 -3.44 8.28 -4.14
C SER A 93 -4.68 8.81 -4.88
N LEU A 94 -5.52 7.92 -5.43
CA LEU A 94 -6.79 8.31 -6.04
C LEU A 94 -7.76 8.87 -5.00
N SER A 95 -7.80 8.27 -3.82
CA SER A 95 -8.61 8.75 -2.71
C SER A 95 -8.10 10.11 -2.20
N TYR A 96 -6.79 10.30 -2.13
CA TYR A 96 -6.15 11.58 -1.81
C TYR A 96 -6.57 12.67 -2.80
N ARG A 97 -6.63 12.36 -4.10
CA ARG A 97 -7.15 13.30 -5.11
C ARG A 97 -8.57 13.74 -4.82
N ALA A 98 -9.45 12.79 -4.46
CA ALA A 98 -10.83 13.11 -4.11
C ALA A 98 -10.91 13.97 -2.84
N LEU A 99 -10.09 13.66 -1.83
CA LEU A 99 -10.00 14.44 -0.59
C LEU A 99 -9.48 15.86 -0.83
N CYS A 100 -8.56 16.08 -1.77
CA CYS A 100 -8.11 17.43 -2.15
C CYS A 100 -9.24 18.31 -2.70
N LEU A 101 -10.30 17.74 -3.28
CA LEU A 101 -11.47 18.51 -3.73
C LEU A 101 -12.29 19.05 -2.55
N ILE A 102 -12.31 18.32 -1.43
CA ILE A 102 -13.03 18.66 -0.21
C ILE A 102 -12.16 19.58 0.67
N PHE A 103 -10.91 19.18 0.90
CA PHE A 103 -9.94 19.88 1.74
C PHE A 103 -8.91 20.60 0.86
N ARG A 104 -9.26 21.81 0.38
CA ARG A 104 -8.39 22.62 -0.51
C ARG A 104 -7.00 22.91 0.07
N GLY A 105 -6.86 22.93 1.41
CA GLY A 105 -5.57 23.09 2.08
C GLY A 105 -4.56 21.96 1.79
N LEU A 106 -5.03 20.75 1.44
CA LEU A 106 -4.14 19.63 1.10
C LEU A 106 -3.46 19.81 -0.25
N SER A 107 -4.20 20.28 -1.26
CA SER A 107 -3.66 20.40 -2.62
C SER A 107 -2.54 21.43 -2.70
N ASN A 108 -2.51 22.39 -1.77
CA ASN A 108 -1.47 23.41 -1.70
C ASN A 108 -0.17 22.89 -1.07
N ARG A 109 -0.23 21.81 -0.27
CA ARG A 109 0.97 21.20 0.35
C ARG A 109 1.62 20.17 -0.53
N LEU A 110 0.85 19.23 -1.07
CA LEU A 110 1.39 18.14 -1.87
C LEU A 110 0.43 17.75 -2.98
N SER A 111 0.91 17.82 -4.22
CA SER A 111 0.13 17.37 -5.38
C SER A 111 -0.01 15.84 -5.38
N THR A 112 -1.17 15.36 -5.81
CA THR A 112 -1.51 13.92 -5.89
C THR A 112 -0.43 13.12 -6.63
N PHE A 113 0.14 13.67 -7.69
CA PHE A 113 1.18 12.99 -8.45
C PHE A 113 2.44 12.76 -7.62
N HIS A 114 2.81 13.71 -6.77
CA HIS A 114 3.95 13.57 -5.85
C HIS A 114 3.67 12.50 -4.78
N VAL A 115 2.45 12.43 -4.25
CA VAL A 115 2.04 11.37 -3.31
C VAL A 115 2.18 10.00 -3.97
N PHE A 116 1.69 9.84 -5.19
CA PHE A 116 1.79 8.59 -5.94
C PHE A 116 3.25 8.20 -6.19
N MET A 117 4.05 9.15 -6.72
CA MET A 117 5.47 8.93 -6.99
C MET A 117 6.26 8.58 -5.73
N LEU A 118 5.98 9.23 -4.61
CA LEU A 118 6.63 8.95 -3.33
C LEU A 118 6.47 7.48 -2.94
N GLY A 119 5.24 6.96 -2.93
CA GLY A 119 5.03 5.56 -2.58
C GLY A 119 5.55 4.60 -3.65
N ALA A 120 5.41 4.94 -4.93
CA ALA A 120 5.96 4.10 -6.01
C ALA A 120 7.47 3.91 -5.86
N VAL A 121 8.22 5.00 -5.62
CA VAL A 121 9.67 4.96 -5.40
C VAL A 121 10.02 4.20 -4.13
N VAL A 122 9.34 4.49 -3.01
CA VAL A 122 9.60 3.82 -1.72
C VAL A 122 9.36 2.31 -1.83
N TYR A 123 8.24 1.87 -2.40
CA TYR A 123 7.96 0.45 -2.57
C TYR A 123 8.86 -0.23 -3.60
N MET A 124 9.31 0.48 -4.64
CA MET A 124 10.31 -0.05 -5.58
C MET A 124 11.64 -0.32 -4.88
N ILE A 125 12.12 0.61 -4.05
CA ILE A 125 13.35 0.44 -3.25
C ILE A 125 13.19 -0.76 -2.31
N LEU A 126 12.10 -0.81 -1.54
CA LEU A 126 11.84 -1.90 -0.59
C LEU A 126 11.70 -3.26 -1.27
N THR A 127 11.03 -3.30 -2.44
CA THR A 127 10.93 -4.52 -3.26
C THR A 127 12.31 -4.99 -3.69
N THR A 128 13.16 -4.06 -4.15
CA THR A 128 14.52 -4.37 -4.59
C THR A 128 15.35 -4.94 -3.44
N LEU A 129 15.28 -4.34 -2.25
CA LEU A 129 15.96 -4.86 -1.06
C LEU A 129 15.46 -6.26 -0.68
N CYS A 130 14.14 -6.48 -0.68
CA CYS A 130 13.57 -7.81 -0.41
C CYS A 130 14.02 -8.85 -1.45
N TRP A 131 14.11 -8.45 -2.72
CA TRP A 131 14.59 -9.32 -3.79
C TRP A 131 16.07 -9.70 -3.59
N ILE A 132 16.93 -8.74 -3.22
CA ILE A 132 18.34 -9.00 -2.89
C ILE A 132 18.45 -10.01 -1.74
N VAL A 133 17.75 -9.78 -0.63
CA VAL A 133 17.76 -10.69 0.53
C VAL A 133 17.27 -12.09 0.14
N ALA A 134 16.17 -12.18 -0.61
CA ALA A 134 15.62 -13.46 -1.05
C ALA A 134 16.54 -14.21 -2.02
N THR A 135 17.39 -13.50 -2.77
CA THR A 135 18.40 -14.09 -3.66
C THR A 135 19.59 -14.62 -2.86
N ILE A 136 20.05 -13.85 -1.87
CA ILE A 136 21.14 -14.26 -0.96
C ILE A 136 20.75 -15.53 -0.19
N TRP A 137 19.53 -15.59 0.35
CA TRP A 137 19.05 -16.78 1.07
C TRP A 137 19.00 -18.01 0.17
N ARG A 138 18.44 -17.89 -1.03
CA ARG A 138 18.41 -19.00 -1.99
C ARG A 138 19.80 -19.50 -2.36
N ALA A 139 20.76 -18.59 -2.53
CA ALA A 139 22.15 -18.95 -2.81
C ALA A 139 22.86 -19.63 -1.62
N ARG A 140 22.40 -19.39 -0.38
CA ARG A 140 22.92 -20.09 0.82
C ARG A 140 22.35 -21.49 0.93
N ASP A 141 21.03 -21.66 0.75
CA ASP A 141 20.38 -22.97 0.82
C ASP A 141 21.00 -23.94 -0.20
N MET A 142 21.25 -23.48 -1.43
CA MET A 142 21.90 -24.29 -2.48
C MET A 142 23.33 -24.74 -2.16
N ARG A 143 24.07 -24.00 -1.32
CA ARG A 143 25.43 -24.40 -0.92
C ARG A 143 25.42 -25.48 0.16
N VAL A 144 24.43 -25.45 1.06
CA VAL A 144 24.29 -26.44 2.12
C VAL A 144 23.85 -27.80 1.57
N ASP A 145 23.03 -27.82 0.51
CA ASP A 145 22.60 -29.07 -0.14
C ASP A 145 23.71 -29.76 -0.97
N GLN A 146 24.88 -29.12 -1.16
CA GLN A 146 26.02 -29.67 -1.93
C GLN A 146 27.14 -30.24 -1.04
N GLU A 147 27.10 -30.04 0.27
CA GLU A 147 28.02 -30.63 1.26
C GLU A 147 27.42 -31.91 1.90
#